data_AF-A0A9J6CVX1-F1
#
_entry.id   AF-A0A9J6CVX1-F1
#
_cell.length_a   1.000
_cell.length_b   1.000
_cell.length_c   1.000
_cell.angle_alpha   90.00
_cell.angle_beta   90.00
_cell.angle_gamma   90.00
#
_symmetry.space_group_name_H-M   'P 1'
#
loop_
_entity.id
_entity.type
_entity.pdbx_description
1 polymer ?
#
loop_
_entity_poly.entity_id
_entity_poly.type
_entity_poly.pdbx_seq_one_letter_code
_entity_poly.pdbx_strand_id
1 'polypeptide(L)'
;MLCNFHREQAWERWVKKKENDVPPDQKDALLGLFRKIANSSSREEFDEAYKCLKNSVFWRNDKVASYFETQWMPAAKMWVQYHRMKFGVVVTTNNETETQNRILKEHYLRWSHGRRSLSSLITVVVKKFLPERQSVFIQQNVERSAMYRKYHEYVPKYLHNRPPKVIRHIMARINTALDYEPEDVAVFTEPGVFFCEVKQSRLATHGKLPYTTVYLPGFSST
;
A
#
# COMPACT_ATOMS: atom_id res chain seq x y z
N MET A 1 3.58 -7.78 10.25
CA MET A 1 3.07 -6.39 10.24
C MET A 1 1.59 -6.43 9.92
N LEU A 2 0.73 -5.86 10.77
CA LEU A 2 -0.70 -5.73 10.48
C LEU A 2 -0.84 -4.76 9.32
N CYS A 3 -1.33 -5.19 8.16
CA CYS A 3 -1.65 -4.31 7.03
C CYS A 3 -3.13 -3.90 7.09
N ASN A 4 -3.53 -2.90 6.29
CA ASN A 4 -4.91 -2.44 6.25
C ASN A 4 -5.88 -3.56 5.84
N PHE A 5 -5.54 -4.34 4.81
CA PHE A 5 -6.42 -5.40 4.30
C PHE A 5 -6.74 -6.48 5.35
N HIS A 6 -5.73 -7.09 5.97
CA HIS A 6 -5.94 -8.10 7.00
C HIS A 6 -6.67 -7.57 8.23
N ARG A 7 -6.40 -6.32 8.63
CA ARG A 7 -7.12 -5.67 9.72
C ARG A 7 -8.61 -5.59 9.38
N GLU A 8 -8.94 -5.08 8.20
CA GLU A 8 -10.31 -4.95 7.74
C GLU A 8 -11.02 -6.31 7.63
N GLN A 9 -10.34 -7.30 7.05
CA GLN A 9 -10.88 -8.65 6.94
C GLN A 9 -11.10 -9.30 8.32
N ALA A 10 -10.20 -9.07 9.28
CA ALA A 10 -10.36 -9.57 10.65
C ALA A 10 -11.59 -8.94 11.31
N TRP A 11 -11.75 -7.62 11.20
CA TRP A 11 -12.93 -6.91 11.70
C TRP A 11 -14.23 -7.40 11.06
N GLU A 12 -14.28 -7.49 9.73
CA GLU A 12 -15.45 -7.98 9.01
C GLU A 12 -15.83 -9.41 9.41
N ARG A 13 -14.85 -10.31 9.49
CA ARG A 13 -15.10 -11.70 9.91
C ARG A 13 -15.61 -11.76 11.34
N TRP A 14 -15.04 -10.97 12.24
CA TRP A 14 -15.45 -10.94 13.64
C TRP A 14 -16.88 -10.41 13.76
N VAL A 15 -17.18 -9.24 13.20
CA VAL A 15 -18.51 -8.62 13.25
C VAL A 15 -19.59 -9.47 12.56
N LYS A 16 -19.22 -10.30 11.57
CA LYS A 16 -20.16 -11.21 10.90
C LYS A 16 -20.65 -12.35 11.79
N LYS A 17 -19.88 -12.78 12.79
CA LYS A 17 -20.26 -13.91 13.64
C LYS A 17 -21.46 -13.56 14.54
N LYS A 18 -22.47 -14.44 14.54
CA LYS A 18 -23.67 -14.26 15.39
C LYS A 18 -23.34 -14.23 16.89
N GLU A 19 -22.31 -14.98 17.31
CA GLU A 19 -21.85 -15.06 18.70
C GLU A 19 -21.35 -13.73 19.29
N ASN A 20 -21.14 -12.71 18.45
CA ASN A 20 -20.62 -11.40 18.86
C ASN A 20 -21.71 -10.34 19.08
N ASP A 21 -23.00 -10.71 18.93
CA ASP A 21 -24.15 -9.87 19.25
C ASP A 21 -24.15 -8.48 18.58
N VAL A 22 -23.68 -8.42 17.33
CA VAL A 22 -23.78 -7.21 16.49
C VAL A 22 -24.94 -7.39 15.49
N PRO A 23 -25.99 -6.55 15.56
CA PRO A 23 -27.12 -6.60 14.62
C PRO A 23 -26.65 -6.49 13.16
N PRO A 24 -27.19 -7.29 12.21
CA PRO A 24 -26.77 -7.28 10.81
C PRO A 24 -26.77 -5.90 10.15
N ASP A 25 -27.77 -5.08 10.44
CA ASP A 25 -27.98 -3.71 9.94
C ASP A 25 -27.00 -2.69 10.53
N GLN A 26 -26.36 -3.00 11.66
CA GLN A 26 -25.46 -2.07 12.35
C GLN A 26 -23.97 -2.43 12.20
N LYS A 27 -23.67 -3.53 11.49
CA LYS A 27 -22.29 -4.01 11.28
C LYS A 27 -21.41 -2.96 10.61
N ASP A 28 -21.92 -2.30 9.58
CA ASP A 28 -21.18 -1.29 8.84
C ASP A 28 -20.96 -0.02 9.67
N ALA A 29 -21.91 0.35 10.54
CA ALA A 29 -21.76 1.47 11.45
C ALA A 29 -20.64 1.23 12.47
N LEU A 30 -20.57 0.02 13.06
CA LEU A 30 -19.48 -0.37 13.94
C LEU A 30 -18.12 -0.38 13.22
N LEU A 31 -18.06 -0.97 12.02
CA LEU A 31 -16.85 -0.95 11.20
C LEU A 31 -16.43 0.47 10.84
N GLY A 32 -17.39 1.38 10.62
CA GLY A 32 -17.14 2.82 10.41
C GLY A 32 -16.39 3.46 11.58
N LEU A 33 -16.76 3.13 12.83
CA LEU A 33 -16.06 3.62 14.03
C LEU A 33 -14.63 3.07 14.11
N PHE A 34 -14.43 1.78 13.82
CA PHE A 34 -13.10 1.18 13.80
C PHE A 34 -12.20 1.84 12.73
N ARG A 35 -12.76 2.08 11.54
CA ARG A 35 -12.08 2.78 10.43
C ARG A 35 -11.70 4.21 10.81
N LYS A 36 -12.57 4.93 11.51
CA LYS A 36 -12.30 6.30 11.98
C LYS A 36 -11.07 6.34 12.89
N ILE A 37 -10.95 5.39 13.81
CA ILE A 37 -9.77 5.24 14.67
C ILE A 37 -8.53 4.86 13.85
N ALA A 38 -8.66 3.92 12.91
CA ALA A 38 -7.55 3.49 12.07
C ALA A 38 -6.96 4.60 11.20
N ASN A 39 -7.81 5.51 10.71
CA ASN A 39 -7.44 6.55 9.75
C ASN A 39 -7.13 7.90 10.40
N SER A 40 -7.15 7.99 11.73
CA SER A 40 -6.75 9.20 12.45
C SER A 40 -5.31 9.56 12.09
N SER A 41 -5.10 10.80 11.67
CA SER A 41 -3.81 11.33 11.22
C SER A 41 -3.07 12.10 12.33
N SER A 42 -3.76 12.45 13.42
CA SER A 42 -3.16 13.04 14.62
C SER A 42 -3.49 12.27 15.91
N ARG A 43 -2.86 12.66 17.02
CA ARG A 43 -3.18 12.09 18.35
C ARG A 43 -4.58 12.47 18.80
N GLU A 44 -4.97 13.70 18.52
CA GLU A 44 -6.25 14.28 18.91
C GLU A 44 -7.40 13.59 18.18
N GLU A 45 -7.26 13.40 16.86
CA GLU A 45 -8.24 12.63 16.05
C GLU A 45 -8.36 11.18 16.53
N PHE A 46 -7.25 10.56 16.94
CA PHE A 46 -7.25 9.20 17.48
C PHE A 46 -8.03 9.13 18.80
N ASP A 47 -7.71 10.02 19.74
CA ASP A 47 -8.35 10.06 21.05
C ASP A 47 -9.85 10.39 20.92
N GLU A 48 -10.23 11.30 20.02
CA GLU A 48 -11.62 11.63 19.74
C GLU A 48 -12.38 10.46 19.09
N ALA A 49 -11.81 9.84 18.04
CA ALA A 49 -12.43 8.69 17.39
C ALA A 49 -12.60 7.53 18.38
N TYR A 50 -11.64 7.34 19.28
CA TYR A 50 -11.71 6.32 20.31
C TYR A 50 -12.79 6.63 21.35
N LYS A 51 -12.90 7.89 21.77
CA LYS A 51 -13.98 8.37 22.64
C LYS A 51 -15.35 8.21 21.98
N CYS A 52 -15.48 8.47 20.68
CA CYS A 52 -16.72 8.22 19.93
C CYS A 52 -17.11 6.74 19.97
N LEU A 53 -16.15 5.82 19.80
CA LEU A 53 -16.41 4.40 19.92
C LEU A 53 -16.89 4.05 21.34
N LYS A 54 -16.20 4.52 22.39
CA LYS A 54 -16.55 4.26 23.80
C LYS A 54 -17.94 4.78 24.20
N ASN A 55 -18.37 5.89 23.61
CA ASN A 55 -19.67 6.48 23.88
C ASN A 55 -20.80 5.92 23.00
N SER A 56 -20.47 5.07 22.01
CA SER A 56 -21.45 4.50 21.10
C SER A 56 -22.31 3.42 21.76
N VAL A 57 -23.47 3.14 21.17
CA VAL A 57 -24.33 2.02 21.58
C VAL A 57 -23.62 0.67 21.50
N PHE A 58 -22.63 0.54 20.61
CA PHE A 58 -21.87 -0.68 20.42
C PHE A 58 -20.93 -0.98 21.60
N TRP A 59 -20.47 0.03 22.31
CA TRP A 59 -19.57 -0.17 23.46
C TRP A 59 -20.28 -0.77 24.67
N ARG A 60 -21.62 -0.72 24.70
CA ARG A 60 -22.43 -1.42 25.71
C ARG A 60 -22.41 -2.94 25.54
N ASN A 61 -21.96 -3.43 24.38
CA ASN A 61 -21.72 -4.85 24.16
C ASN A 61 -20.30 -5.19 24.64
N ASP A 62 -20.21 -5.93 25.75
CA ASP A 62 -18.94 -6.32 26.36
C ASP A 62 -18.02 -7.09 25.42
N LYS A 63 -18.57 -7.82 24.44
CA LYS A 63 -17.76 -8.55 23.45
C LYS A 63 -17.07 -7.58 22.50
N VAL A 64 -17.74 -6.49 22.10
CA VAL A 64 -17.14 -5.44 21.26
C VAL A 64 -16.06 -4.71 22.04
N ALA A 65 -16.37 -4.28 23.28
CA ALA A 65 -15.41 -3.59 24.12
C ALA A 65 -14.17 -4.45 24.40
N SER A 66 -14.37 -5.72 24.79
CA SER A 66 -13.30 -6.68 25.04
C SER A 66 -12.49 -6.98 23.78
N TYR A 67 -13.14 -7.22 22.64
CA TYR A 67 -12.43 -7.47 21.38
C TYR A 67 -11.52 -6.30 21.00
N PHE A 68 -12.00 -5.07 21.16
CA PHE A 68 -11.22 -3.89 20.80
C PHE A 68 -10.08 -3.61 21.80
N GLU A 69 -10.38 -3.57 23.11
CA GLU A 69 -9.41 -3.27 24.16
C GLU A 69 -8.31 -4.34 24.28
N THR A 70 -8.65 -5.62 24.07
CA THR A 70 -7.67 -6.71 24.28
C THR A 70 -6.89 -7.07 23.02
N GLN A 71 -7.51 -7.04 21.84
CA GLN A 71 -6.82 -7.46 20.60
C GLN A 71 -6.18 -6.30 19.85
N TRP A 72 -6.88 -5.16 19.76
CA TRP A 72 -6.49 -4.08 18.86
C TRP A 72 -5.69 -2.99 19.58
N MET A 73 -6.16 -2.53 20.74
CA MET A 73 -5.51 -1.41 21.44
C MET A 73 -4.04 -1.67 21.84
N PRO A 74 -3.63 -2.86 22.32
CA PRO A 74 -2.23 -3.11 22.67
C PRO A 74 -1.28 -2.97 21.47
N ALA A 75 -1.81 -3.19 20.26
CA ALA A 75 -1.09 -3.09 19.01
C ALA A 75 -1.38 -1.79 18.22
N ALA A 76 -2.01 -0.77 18.82
CA ALA A 76 -2.43 0.47 18.15
C ALA A 76 -1.31 1.13 17.32
N LYS A 77 -0.08 1.11 17.84
CA LYS A 77 1.12 1.63 17.15
C LYS A 77 1.37 1.00 15.77
N MET A 78 0.88 -0.22 15.55
CA MET A 78 1.10 -1.01 14.34
C MET A 78 -0.02 -0.87 13.30
N TRP A 79 -1.19 -0.32 13.66
CA TRP A 79 -2.34 -0.30 12.75
C TRP A 79 -3.07 1.03 12.59
N VAL A 80 -2.80 2.00 13.46
CA VAL A 80 -3.31 3.37 13.38
C VAL A 80 -2.39 4.22 12.50
N GLN A 81 -2.97 5.00 11.60
CA GLN A 81 -2.26 5.82 10.61
C GLN A 81 -1.32 6.83 11.26
N TYR A 82 -1.79 7.60 12.24
CA TYR A 82 -1.00 8.56 13.02
C TYR A 82 0.31 7.94 13.56
N HIS A 83 0.26 6.72 14.11
CA HIS A 83 1.45 6.05 14.60
C HIS A 83 2.36 5.59 13.46
N ARG A 84 1.80 5.01 12.39
CA ARG A 84 2.59 4.51 11.25
C ARG A 84 3.33 5.61 10.50
N MET A 85 2.73 6.80 10.37
CA MET A 85 3.38 7.95 9.75
C MET A 85 4.69 8.32 10.46
N LYS A 86 4.74 8.19 11.80
CA LYS A 86 5.98 8.45 12.57
C LYS A 86 7.10 7.44 12.31
N PHE A 87 6.77 6.25 11.80
CA PHE A 87 7.76 5.21 11.51
C PHE A 87 8.21 5.22 10.04
N GLY A 88 7.67 6.10 9.18
CA GLY A 88 7.98 6.11 7.74
C GLY A 88 7.49 4.86 6.99
N VAL A 89 6.70 4.00 7.65
CA VAL A 89 6.25 2.72 7.11
C VAL A 89 4.81 2.88 6.61
N VAL A 90 4.66 3.21 5.33
CA VAL A 90 3.38 3.20 4.63
C VAL A 90 3.11 1.79 4.10
N VAL A 91 2.77 0.85 5.00
CA VAL A 91 2.29 -0.49 4.59
C VAL A 91 0.79 -0.44 4.39
N THR A 92 0.40 0.12 3.24
CA THR A 92 -0.98 0.27 2.81
C THR A 92 -1.51 -0.98 2.11
N THR A 93 -0.65 -1.74 1.43
CA THR A 93 -1.06 -2.93 0.68
C THR A 93 -0.06 -4.06 0.84
N ASN A 94 -0.57 -5.26 1.10
CA ASN A 94 0.19 -6.50 1.18
C ASN A 94 -0.28 -7.51 0.11
N ASN A 95 -1.01 -7.04 -0.91
CA ASN A 95 -1.62 -7.87 -1.96
C ASN A 95 -0.58 -8.77 -2.63
N GLU A 96 0.64 -8.27 -2.85
CA GLU A 96 1.72 -9.04 -3.45
C GLU A 96 2.21 -10.14 -2.51
N THR A 97 2.42 -9.82 -1.23
CA THR A 97 2.79 -10.80 -0.20
C THR A 97 1.72 -11.88 -0.02
N GLU A 98 0.44 -11.51 0.01
CA GLU A 98 -0.68 -12.46 0.07
C GLU A 98 -0.74 -13.34 -1.17
N THR A 99 -0.54 -12.76 -2.35
CA THR A 99 -0.48 -13.51 -3.60
C THR A 99 0.66 -14.50 -3.60
N GLN A 100 1.85 -14.10 -3.14
CA GLN A 100 2.99 -15.02 -2.98
C GLN A 100 2.70 -16.12 -1.94
N ASN A 101 2.08 -15.77 -0.81
CA ASN A 101 1.68 -16.73 0.23
C ASN A 101 0.64 -17.74 -0.27
N ARG A 102 -0.33 -17.29 -1.08
CA ARG A 102 -1.32 -18.16 -1.71
C ARG A 102 -0.64 -19.12 -2.68
N ILE A 103 0.25 -18.62 -3.54
CA ILE A 103 0.98 -19.46 -4.50
C ILE A 103 1.79 -20.53 -3.75
N LEU A 104 2.53 -20.14 -2.70
CA LEU A 104 3.29 -21.08 -1.87
C LEU A 104 2.38 -22.16 -1.28
N LYS A 105 1.25 -21.77 -0.66
CA LYS A 105 0.32 -22.71 -0.04
C LYS A 105 -0.31 -23.67 -1.07
N GLU A 106 -0.84 -23.15 -2.16
CA GLU A 106 -1.65 -23.91 -3.11
C GLU A 106 -0.83 -24.78 -4.06
N HIS A 107 0.34 -24.30 -4.50
CA HIS A 107 1.15 -24.98 -5.52
C HIS A 107 2.33 -25.75 -4.94
N TYR A 108 2.90 -25.32 -3.80
CA TYR A 108 4.13 -25.91 -3.27
C TYR A 108 3.90 -26.72 -1.99
N LEU A 109 2.94 -26.33 -1.15
CA LEU A 109 2.68 -26.98 0.14
C LEU A 109 1.42 -27.86 0.14
N ARG A 110 0.50 -27.67 -0.81
CA ARG A 110 -0.77 -28.40 -0.84
C ARG A 110 -0.58 -29.91 -0.84
N TRP A 111 0.45 -30.43 -1.51
CA TRP A 111 0.71 -31.87 -1.59
C TRP A 111 1.74 -32.39 -0.59
N SER A 112 2.23 -31.55 0.35
CA SER A 112 3.24 -31.94 1.34
C SER A 112 2.63 -32.66 2.57
N HIS A 113 1.52 -33.39 2.39
CA HIS A 113 0.62 -33.86 3.45
C HIS A 113 1.28 -34.69 4.59
N GLY A 114 2.52 -35.18 4.42
CA GLY A 114 3.25 -35.95 5.44
C GLY A 114 4.45 -35.25 6.12
N ARG A 115 4.89 -34.06 5.68
CA ARG A 115 6.06 -33.36 6.26
C ARG A 115 5.69 -31.93 6.61
N ARG A 116 5.25 -31.72 7.85
CA ARG A 116 4.92 -30.39 8.42
C ARG A 116 6.03 -29.84 9.32
N SER A 117 7.26 -30.30 9.16
CA SER A 117 8.38 -29.76 9.94
C SER A 117 8.83 -28.41 9.38
N LEU A 118 9.30 -27.53 10.26
CA LEU A 118 9.88 -26.25 9.86
C LEU A 118 11.02 -26.45 8.83
N SER A 119 11.86 -27.47 9.01
CA SER A 119 12.95 -27.79 8.09
C SER A 119 12.45 -28.15 6.69
N SER A 120 11.33 -28.87 6.60
CA SER A 120 10.71 -29.20 5.30
C SER A 120 10.14 -27.96 4.61
N LEU A 121 9.51 -27.06 5.37
CA LEU A 121 9.02 -25.77 4.85
C LEU A 121 10.17 -24.91 4.32
N ILE A 122 11.24 -24.74 5.11
CA ILE A 122 12.44 -23.99 4.71
C ILE A 122 13.03 -24.58 3.42
N THR A 123 13.10 -25.91 3.34
CA THR A 123 13.61 -26.59 2.15
C THR A 123 12.77 -26.27 0.91
N VAL A 124 11.44 -26.32 1.00
CA VAL A 124 10.55 -25.97 -0.11
C VAL A 124 10.72 -24.51 -0.52
N VAL A 125 10.81 -23.60 0.44
CA VAL A 125 10.98 -22.17 0.18
C VAL A 125 12.30 -21.90 -0.54
N VAL A 126 13.40 -22.38 0.02
CA VAL A 126 14.75 -22.07 -0.47
C VAL A 126 15.08 -22.82 -1.76
N LYS A 127 14.71 -24.10 -1.88
CA LYS A 127 15.13 -24.94 -3.01
C LYS A 127 14.16 -24.94 -4.19
N LYS A 128 12.91 -24.54 -4.00
CA LYS A 128 11.88 -24.56 -5.07
C LYS A 128 11.26 -23.20 -5.28
N PHE A 129 10.57 -22.69 -4.25
CA PHE A 129 9.76 -21.48 -4.39
C PHE A 129 10.60 -20.27 -4.82
N LEU A 130 11.62 -19.88 -4.05
CA LEU A 130 12.40 -18.68 -4.36
C LEU A 130 13.13 -18.76 -5.71
N PRO A 131 13.83 -19.86 -6.06
CA PRO A 131 14.47 -19.99 -7.37
C PRO A 131 13.48 -19.90 -8.55
N GLU A 132 12.32 -20.57 -8.46
CA GLU A 132 11.30 -20.50 -9.51
C GLU A 132 10.69 -19.10 -9.62
N ARG A 133 10.43 -18.43 -8.48
CA ARG A 133 9.95 -17.04 -8.47
C ARG A 133 10.97 -16.08 -9.08
N GLN A 134 12.26 -16.28 -8.81
CA GLN A 134 13.34 -15.49 -9.40
C GLN A 134 13.43 -15.72 -10.91
N SER A 135 13.33 -16.97 -11.37
CA SER A 135 13.33 -17.29 -12.81
C SER A 135 12.16 -16.62 -13.53
N VAL A 136 10.94 -16.73 -12.98
CA VAL A 136 9.76 -16.06 -13.54
C VAL A 136 9.92 -14.54 -13.55
N PHE A 137 10.51 -13.95 -12.51
CA PHE A 137 10.78 -12.51 -12.47
C PHE A 137 11.76 -12.07 -13.56
N ILE A 138 12.88 -12.79 -13.72
CA ILE A 138 13.87 -12.52 -14.77
C ILE A 138 13.23 -12.66 -16.14
N GLN A 139 12.51 -13.74 -16.39
CA GLN A 139 11.81 -13.98 -17.65
C GLN A 139 10.84 -12.83 -17.98
N GLN A 140 9.99 -12.43 -17.04
CA GLN A 140 9.04 -11.33 -17.25
C GLN A 140 9.73 -10.00 -17.52
N ASN A 141 10.90 -9.75 -16.93
CA ASN A 141 11.68 -8.54 -17.21
C ASN A 141 12.29 -8.59 -18.62
N VAL A 142 12.80 -9.76 -19.05
CA VAL A 142 13.30 -9.97 -20.41
C VAL A 142 12.18 -9.77 -21.42
N GLU A 143 11.02 -10.40 -21.22
CA GLU A 143 9.83 -10.28 -22.09
C GLU A 143 9.34 -8.83 -22.25
N ARG A 144 9.59 -7.99 -21.24
CA ARG A 144 9.22 -6.56 -21.24
C ARG A 144 10.37 -5.65 -21.65
N SER A 145 11.55 -6.20 -21.91
CA SER A 145 12.70 -5.44 -22.37
C SER A 145 12.68 -5.25 -23.89
N ALA A 146 13.49 -4.30 -24.35
CA ALA A 146 13.75 -4.06 -25.77
C ALA A 146 14.40 -5.27 -26.45
N MET A 147 14.99 -6.19 -25.69
CA MET A 147 15.63 -7.41 -26.22
C MET A 147 14.61 -8.46 -26.67
N TYR A 148 13.37 -8.41 -26.19
CA TYR A 148 12.33 -9.38 -26.54
C TYR A 148 11.32 -8.82 -27.54
N ARG A 149 10.85 -7.58 -27.32
CA ARG A 149 9.87 -6.93 -28.21
C ARG A 149 10.27 -5.48 -28.50
N LYS A 150 10.15 -5.09 -29.77
CA LYS A 150 10.35 -3.70 -30.18
C LYS A 150 9.27 -2.81 -29.55
N TYR A 151 9.69 -1.69 -28.98
CA TYR A 151 8.78 -0.64 -28.53
C TYR A 151 8.13 0.07 -29.73
N HIS A 152 6.91 0.57 -29.55
CA HIS A 152 6.30 1.44 -30.56
C HIS A 152 7.13 2.71 -30.75
N GLU A 153 7.15 3.24 -31.97
CA GLU A 153 7.99 4.38 -32.36
C GLU A 153 7.66 5.66 -31.57
N TYR A 154 6.39 5.83 -31.18
CA TYR A 154 5.94 6.96 -30.37
C TYR A 154 6.41 6.89 -28.91
N VAL A 155 6.99 5.77 -28.44
CA VAL A 155 7.50 5.64 -27.08
C VAL A 155 8.94 6.17 -27.03
N PRO A 156 9.22 7.25 -26.28
CA PRO A 156 10.56 7.82 -26.19
C PRO A 156 11.61 6.82 -25.71
N LYS A 157 12.81 6.89 -26.28
CA LYS A 157 13.93 5.96 -25.97
C LYS A 157 14.29 5.93 -24.48
N TYR A 158 14.19 7.05 -23.78
CA TYR A 158 14.47 7.12 -22.34
C TYR A 158 13.47 6.34 -21.47
N LEU A 159 12.30 5.98 -22.02
CA LEU A 159 11.31 5.13 -21.36
C LEU A 159 11.48 3.64 -21.68
N HIS A 160 12.38 3.27 -22.59
CA HIS A 160 12.62 1.87 -22.91
C HIS A 160 13.18 1.14 -21.69
N ASN A 161 12.83 -0.15 -21.57
CA ASN A 161 13.19 -1.01 -20.45
C ASN A 161 12.69 -0.50 -19.07
N ARG A 162 11.72 0.42 -19.04
CA ARG A 162 11.03 0.81 -17.81
C ARG A 162 9.80 -0.07 -17.58
N PRO A 163 9.34 -0.21 -16.32
CA PRO A 163 8.13 -0.98 -16.03
C PRO A 163 6.92 -0.47 -16.86
N PRO A 164 6.10 -1.34 -17.45
CA PRO A 164 5.00 -0.92 -18.33
C PRO A 164 4.00 0.06 -17.69
N LYS A 165 3.79 -0.06 -16.37
CA LYS A 165 2.94 0.88 -15.61
C LYS A 165 3.55 2.29 -15.59
N VAL A 166 4.87 2.39 -15.45
CA VAL A 166 5.60 3.67 -15.47
C VAL A 166 5.53 4.29 -16.87
N ILE A 167 5.79 3.50 -17.92
CA ILE A 167 5.67 3.98 -19.30
C ILE A 167 4.27 4.52 -19.56
N ARG A 168 3.23 3.75 -19.24
CA ARG A 168 1.83 4.18 -19.43
C ARG A 168 1.51 5.45 -18.64
N HIS A 169 1.97 5.54 -17.39
CA HIS A 169 1.76 6.73 -16.55
C HIS A 169 2.40 7.97 -17.16
N ILE A 170 3.66 7.87 -17.59
CA ILE A 170 4.39 9.00 -18.18
C ILE A 170 3.78 9.39 -19.52
N MET A 171 3.51 8.41 -20.39
CA MET A 171 2.88 8.67 -21.70
C MET A 171 1.48 9.31 -21.56
N ALA A 172 0.69 8.92 -20.56
CA ALA A 172 -0.62 9.55 -20.31
C ALA A 172 -0.51 11.01 -19.83
N ARG A 173 0.64 11.40 -19.28
CA ARG A 173 0.88 12.73 -18.71
C ARG A 173 1.81 13.59 -19.55
N ILE A 174 2.40 13.05 -20.61
CA ILE A 174 3.40 13.76 -21.42
C ILE A 174 2.82 15.03 -22.05
N ASN A 175 1.57 14.99 -22.51
CA ASN A 175 0.90 16.16 -23.07
C ASN A 175 0.63 17.22 -21.99
N THR A 176 0.31 16.81 -20.76
CA THR A 176 0.17 17.76 -19.63
C THR A 176 1.49 18.34 -19.16
N ALA A 177 2.62 17.78 -19.61
CA ALA A 177 3.94 18.33 -19.35
C ALA A 177 4.36 19.36 -20.41
N LEU A 178 3.72 19.38 -21.60
CA LEU A 178 3.97 20.38 -22.65
C LEU A 178 3.53 21.79 -22.23
N ASP A 179 2.63 21.90 -21.25
CA ASP A 179 2.22 23.19 -20.70
C ASP A 179 3.31 23.83 -19.83
N TYR A 180 4.46 23.17 -19.62
CA TYR A 180 5.56 23.64 -18.79
C TYR A 180 6.79 23.94 -19.66
N GLU A 181 7.35 25.12 -19.47
CA GLU A 181 8.58 25.57 -20.11
C GLU A 181 9.79 25.30 -19.19
N PRO A 182 11.03 25.26 -19.72
CA PRO A 182 12.23 25.07 -18.91
C PRO A 182 12.35 26.06 -17.74
N GLU A 183 11.85 27.29 -17.91
CA GLU A 183 11.84 28.34 -16.89
C GLU A 183 10.90 28.02 -15.72
N ASP A 184 9.90 27.16 -15.92
CA ASP A 184 9.00 26.67 -14.87
C ASP A 184 9.69 25.63 -13.96
N VAL A 185 10.92 25.22 -14.28
CA VAL A 185 11.71 24.22 -13.54
C VAL A 185 13.07 24.79 -13.13
N ALA A 186 13.17 25.23 -11.87
CA ALA A 186 14.44 25.72 -11.32
C ALA A 186 15.21 24.60 -10.61
N VAL A 187 16.48 24.41 -11.00
CA VAL A 187 17.41 23.51 -10.29
C VAL A 187 17.77 24.15 -8.95
N PHE A 188 17.55 23.43 -7.85
CA PHE A 188 17.96 23.89 -6.54
C PHE A 188 19.46 23.65 -6.33
N THR A 189 20.06 24.35 -5.38
CA THR A 189 21.50 24.26 -5.05
C THR A 189 21.99 22.85 -4.71
N GLU A 190 21.08 21.92 -4.39
CA GLU A 190 21.38 20.52 -4.15
C GLU A 190 21.10 19.65 -5.38
N PRO A 191 22.05 18.77 -5.78
CA PRO A 191 21.83 17.83 -6.88
C PRO A 191 20.58 16.97 -6.68
N GLY A 192 19.71 16.93 -7.69
CA GLY A 192 18.51 16.09 -7.69
C GLY A 192 17.27 16.71 -7.04
N VAL A 193 17.34 17.98 -6.62
CA VAL A 193 16.20 18.76 -6.11
C VAL A 193 15.79 19.81 -7.14
N PHE A 194 14.51 19.81 -7.52
CA PHE A 194 13.94 20.74 -8.48
C PHE A 194 12.72 21.46 -7.90
N PHE A 195 12.60 22.75 -8.18
CA PHE A 195 11.39 23.53 -7.99
C PHE A 195 10.59 23.54 -9.30
N CYS A 196 9.37 23.01 -9.26
CA CYS A 196 8.42 23.12 -10.36
C CYS A 196 7.32 24.11 -9.98
N GLU A 197 7.12 25.15 -10.79
CA GLU A 197 6.01 26.09 -10.64
C GLU A 197 4.69 25.37 -10.98
N VAL A 198 3.65 25.55 -10.15
CA VAL A 198 2.34 24.91 -10.39
C VAL A 198 1.42 25.88 -11.13
N LYS A 199 1.21 25.68 -12.44
CA LYS A 199 0.24 26.47 -13.22
C LYS A 199 -1.20 26.32 -12.69
N GLN A 200 -1.92 27.44 -12.61
CA GLN A 200 -3.19 27.63 -11.88
C GLN A 200 -4.34 26.66 -12.23
N SER A 201 -4.34 26.03 -13.41
CA SER A 201 -5.36 25.04 -13.81
C SER A 201 -5.42 23.82 -12.86
N ARG A 202 -4.37 23.56 -12.07
CA ARG A 202 -4.30 22.48 -11.06
C ARG A 202 -4.63 22.89 -9.62
N LEU A 203 -4.68 24.19 -9.30
CA LEU A 203 -5.02 24.67 -7.95
C LEU A 203 -6.49 24.43 -7.61
N ALA A 204 -7.37 24.46 -8.62
CA ALA A 204 -8.82 24.26 -8.46
C ALA A 204 -9.23 22.85 -7.99
N THR A 205 -8.36 21.85 -8.10
CA THR A 205 -8.68 20.45 -7.76
C THR A 205 -8.13 19.98 -6.42
N HIS A 206 -7.06 20.59 -5.87
CA HIS A 206 -6.38 20.03 -4.69
C HIS A 206 -5.86 21.01 -3.64
N GLY A 207 -6.17 22.32 -3.72
CA GLY A 207 -6.03 23.24 -2.58
C GLY A 207 -4.68 23.24 -1.84
N LYS A 208 -3.56 23.10 -2.56
CA LYS A 208 -2.20 23.10 -1.97
C LYS A 208 -1.30 24.17 -2.59
N LEU A 209 -0.35 24.63 -1.77
CA LEU A 209 0.65 25.70 -1.99
C LEU A 209 1.31 25.66 -3.39
N PRO A 210 1.74 26.82 -3.93
CA PRO A 210 2.12 27.01 -5.34
C PRO A 210 3.39 26.29 -5.80
N TYR A 211 4.11 25.60 -4.91
CA TYR A 211 5.35 24.90 -5.22
C TYR A 211 5.33 23.48 -4.67
N THR A 212 5.76 22.52 -5.47
CA THR A 212 5.97 21.13 -5.04
C THR A 212 7.44 20.78 -5.23
N THR A 213 8.13 20.43 -4.15
CA THR A 213 9.49 19.89 -4.22
C THR A 213 9.44 18.45 -4.72
N VAL A 214 10.15 18.17 -5.82
CA VAL A 214 10.28 16.81 -6.36
C VAL A 214 11.74 16.37 -6.25
N TYR A 215 11.96 15.28 -5.53
CA TYR A 215 13.27 14.65 -5.42
C TYR A 215 13.36 13.48 -6.40
N LEU A 216 14.32 13.52 -7.32
CA LEU A 216 14.58 12.44 -8.28
C LEU A 216 16.00 11.89 -8.06
N PRO A 217 16.16 10.85 -7.22
CA PRO A 217 17.46 10.23 -7.06
C PRO A 217 17.83 9.45 -8.32
N GLY A 218 19.00 9.75 -8.90
CA GLY A 218 19.64 8.92 -9.93
C GLY A 218 19.85 9.56 -11.31
N PHE A 219 19.61 10.86 -11.50
CA PHE A 219 20.10 11.58 -12.68
C PHE A 219 21.47 12.18 -12.38
N SER A 220 22.52 11.36 -12.50
CA SER A 220 23.85 11.89 -12.78
C SER A 220 23.90 12.30 -14.25
N SER A 221 24.06 13.60 -14.52
CA SER A 221 24.50 14.09 -15.82
C SER A 221 25.81 13.38 -16.19
N THR A 222 25.91 12.99 -17.47
CA THR A 222 27.08 12.44 -18.16
C THR A 222 28.42 12.99 -17.68
#